data_AF-A0A7W0NXG2-F1
#
_entry.id   AF-A0A7W0NXG2-F1
#
_cell.length_a   1.000
_cell.length_b   1.000
_cell.length_c   1.000
_cell.angle_alpha   90.00
_cell.angle_beta   90.00
_cell.angle_gamma   90.00
#
_symmetry.space_group_name_H-M   'P 1'
#
loop_
_entity.id
_entity.type
_entity.pdbx_description
1 polymer ?
#
loop_
_entity_poly.entity_id
_entity_poly.type
_entity_poly.pdbx_seq_one_letter_code
_entity_poly.pdbx_strand_id
1 'polypeptide(L)'
;MKGWQAGLIHWREPRAIRALAVLVAASMAFFGSTVTAAATVNPYESSRIGVVGCSNTADILSRYAGSSAVDNVWFDNINYGGGHLAVWADIEGQGASYWTSFQDNLETYGASSVWVQVCIRDNWTSASGMTEEQQALLTTVVDHIRELTSPTIDIYVSPLNSYLIHSCDLIGPYSVDNSIELADWAASTGLGLRGPDIGPLTPQMLAPDGCHPRGEGRTLGGQQIAAFFDQVDTASAPGSPDAYLLWLQGELGNRWLCSSTLRAAGLP
;
A
#
# COMPACT_ATOMS: atom_id res chain seq x y z
N MET A 1 64.77 -24.95 26.42
CA MET A 1 63.85 -24.85 27.56
C MET A 1 62.45 -25.15 27.05
N LYS A 2 61.77 -26.16 27.64
CA LYS A 2 60.31 -26.43 27.69
C LYS A 2 59.53 -26.31 26.34
N GLY A 3 59.02 -27.34 25.64
CA GLY A 3 58.66 -28.72 25.99
C GLY A 3 57.26 -28.80 26.60
N TRP A 4 56.21 -29.17 25.82
CA TRP A 4 54.99 -29.84 26.30
C TRP A 4 54.40 -30.73 25.18
N GLN A 5 54.27 -32.01 25.51
CA GLN A 5 53.82 -33.12 24.66
C GLN A 5 52.31 -33.37 24.82
N ALA A 6 51.73 -33.94 23.77
CA ALA A 6 50.38 -34.49 23.71
C ALA A 6 50.18 -35.67 24.68
N GLY A 7 48.98 -35.77 25.27
CA GLY A 7 48.55 -36.91 26.07
C GLY A 7 47.20 -37.43 25.59
N LEU A 8 47.24 -38.50 24.80
CA LEU A 8 46.13 -39.43 24.55
C LEU A 8 45.99 -40.36 25.77
N ILE A 9 44.78 -40.53 26.29
CA ILE A 9 44.45 -41.64 27.20
C ILE A 9 43.27 -42.40 26.63
N HIS A 10 43.52 -43.69 26.37
CA HIS A 10 42.59 -44.69 25.91
C HIS A 10 41.98 -45.47 27.10
N TRP A 11 40.68 -45.75 26.97
CA TRP A 11 39.92 -46.94 27.37
C TRP A 11 40.18 -47.62 28.72
N ARG A 12 39.07 -47.81 29.46
CA ARG A 12 38.65 -49.11 30.03
C ARG A 12 37.20 -49.06 30.49
N GLU A 13 36.34 -49.84 29.84
CA GLU A 13 35.11 -50.35 30.47
C GLU A 13 35.45 -51.51 31.41
N PRO A 14 34.63 -51.74 32.45
CA PRO A 14 33.99 -53.04 32.52
C PRO A 14 32.54 -53.05 33.04
N ARG A 15 31.71 -53.78 32.29
CA ARG A 15 30.78 -54.86 32.71
C ARG A 15 29.71 -54.54 33.77
N ALA A 16 28.49 -54.39 33.25
CA ALA A 16 27.26 -55.11 33.60
C ALA A 16 27.09 -55.68 35.02
N ILE A 17 26.10 -55.14 35.75
CA ILE A 17 25.29 -55.90 36.71
C ILE A 17 23.81 -55.59 36.42
N ARG A 18 23.06 -56.64 36.12
CA ARG A 18 21.59 -56.66 36.06
C ARG A 18 21.05 -56.65 37.49
N ALA A 19 20.07 -55.79 37.77
CA ALA A 19 19.07 -56.06 38.80
C ALA A 19 17.75 -55.37 38.44
N LEU A 20 16.71 -56.18 38.28
CA LEU A 20 15.31 -55.80 38.38
C LEU A 20 15.08 -54.98 39.67
N ALA A 21 14.21 -53.98 39.64
CA ALA A 21 12.83 -54.15 40.10
C ALA A 21 12.14 -52.81 40.43
N VAL A 22 10.83 -52.85 40.22
CA VAL A 22 9.77 -52.04 40.83
C VAL A 22 9.56 -50.62 40.26
N LEU A 23 8.59 -50.57 39.33
CA LEU A 23 7.70 -49.44 39.12
C LEU A 23 7.11 -48.96 40.45
N VAL A 24 7.46 -47.75 40.86
CA VAL A 24 6.59 -46.91 41.71
C VAL A 24 6.22 -45.71 40.86
N ALA A 25 5.08 -45.79 40.18
CA ALA A 25 4.43 -44.65 39.58
C ALA A 25 3.87 -43.78 40.72
N ALA A 26 4.72 -42.90 41.25
CA ALA A 26 4.25 -41.79 42.08
C ALA A 26 3.56 -40.79 41.15
N SER A 27 2.25 -40.73 41.24
CA SER A 27 1.40 -39.70 40.63
C SER A 27 1.77 -38.32 41.21
N MET A 28 2.83 -37.71 40.68
CA MET A 28 3.01 -36.28 40.79
C MET A 28 1.99 -35.64 39.85
N ALA A 29 0.87 -35.21 40.44
CA ALA A 29 0.01 -34.21 39.85
C ALA A 29 0.89 -32.96 39.63
N PHE A 30 1.50 -32.87 38.45
CA PHE A 30 1.93 -31.61 37.90
C PHE A 30 0.67 -30.77 37.79
N PHE A 31 0.46 -29.87 38.76
CA PHE A 31 -0.26 -28.65 38.51
C PHE A 31 0.56 -27.90 37.47
N GLY A 32 0.39 -28.31 36.21
CA GLY A 32 0.80 -27.53 35.06
C GLY A 32 -0.03 -26.27 35.14
N SER A 33 0.53 -25.25 35.79
CA SER A 33 0.13 -23.87 35.58
C SER A 33 0.23 -23.66 34.08
N THR A 34 -0.89 -23.77 33.39
CA THR A 34 -1.02 -23.23 32.05
C THR A 34 -0.80 -21.74 32.25
N VAL A 35 0.45 -21.30 32.03
CA VAL A 35 0.72 -19.92 31.69
C VAL A 35 -0.08 -19.73 30.42
N THR A 36 -1.30 -19.25 30.61
CA THR A 36 -2.10 -18.73 29.53
C THR A 36 -1.29 -17.53 29.13
N ALA A 37 -0.45 -17.69 28.11
CA ALA A 37 0.18 -16.56 27.46
C ALA A 37 -0.99 -15.62 27.19
N ALA A 38 -1.00 -14.48 27.89
CA ALA A 38 -1.93 -13.42 27.55
C ALA A 38 -1.75 -13.25 26.05
N ALA A 39 -2.82 -13.50 25.29
CA ALA A 39 -2.82 -13.22 23.87
C ALA A 39 -2.26 -11.81 23.78
N THR A 40 -1.05 -11.68 23.25
CA THR A 40 -0.49 -10.39 22.90
C THR A 40 -1.51 -9.84 21.93
N VAL A 41 -2.38 -8.95 22.42
CA VAL A 41 -3.23 -8.14 21.56
C VAL A 41 -2.25 -7.58 20.53
N ASN A 42 -2.40 -8.04 19.30
CA ASN A 42 -1.54 -7.58 18.24
C ASN A 42 -1.68 -6.06 18.24
N PRO A 43 -0.61 -5.27 18.43
CA PRO A 43 -0.72 -3.80 18.45
C PRO A 43 -1.34 -3.24 17.16
N TYR A 44 -1.51 -4.09 16.13
CA TYR A 44 -2.18 -3.81 14.86
C TYR A 44 -3.70 -4.07 14.80
N GLU A 45 -4.43 -4.27 15.90
CA GLU A 45 -5.91 -4.33 15.88
C GLU A 45 -6.57 -3.03 15.35
N SER A 46 -5.78 -1.98 15.07
CA SER A 46 -6.20 -0.75 14.40
C SER A 46 -5.32 -0.37 13.20
N SER A 47 -4.56 -1.29 12.61
CA SER A 47 -3.71 -0.98 11.46
C SER A 47 -4.55 -0.43 10.32
N ARG A 48 -4.18 0.77 9.85
CA ARG A 48 -4.87 1.50 8.79
C ARG A 48 -4.13 1.35 7.46
N ILE A 49 -4.72 1.84 6.40
CA ILE A 49 -4.10 1.91 5.08
C ILE A 49 -3.19 3.14 5.07
N GLY A 50 -1.90 2.89 4.90
CA GLY A 50 -0.90 3.92 4.73
C GLY A 50 -1.15 4.73 3.46
N VAL A 51 -0.69 5.99 3.41
CA VAL A 51 -0.91 6.83 2.23
C VAL A 51 0.36 7.55 1.81
N VAL A 52 0.68 7.41 0.53
CA VAL A 52 1.66 8.21 -0.20
C VAL A 52 0.93 8.90 -1.35
N GLY A 53 1.15 10.21 -1.52
CA GLY A 53 0.44 10.96 -2.54
C GLY A 53 0.82 12.43 -2.62
N CYS A 54 -0.06 13.22 -3.20
CA CYS A 54 0.13 14.64 -3.47
C CYS A 54 -1.01 15.50 -2.91
N SER A 55 -1.00 16.80 -3.21
CA SER A 55 -2.05 17.72 -2.77
C SER A 55 -3.46 17.30 -3.20
N ASN A 56 -3.62 16.66 -4.37
CA ASN A 56 -4.89 16.07 -4.79
C ASN A 56 -5.36 14.95 -3.84
N THR A 57 -4.43 14.11 -3.39
CA THR A 57 -4.68 13.05 -2.40
C THR A 57 -5.23 13.63 -1.11
N ALA A 58 -4.60 14.70 -0.60
CA ALA A 58 -5.07 15.39 0.60
C ALA A 58 -6.49 15.95 0.44
N ASP A 59 -6.76 16.59 -0.70
CA ASP A 59 -8.07 17.16 -0.97
C ASP A 59 -9.16 16.09 -1.05
N ILE A 60 -8.88 14.95 -1.67
CA ILE A 60 -9.78 13.80 -1.73
C ILE A 60 -10.03 13.22 -0.34
N LEU A 61 -8.95 12.95 0.41
CA LEU A 61 -9.05 12.35 1.74
C LEU A 61 -9.74 13.25 2.76
N SER A 62 -9.77 14.57 2.55
CA SER A 62 -10.54 15.50 3.41
C SER A 62 -12.04 15.21 3.48
N ARG A 63 -12.58 14.38 2.57
CA ARG A 63 -13.97 13.91 2.57
C ARG A 63 -14.12 12.40 2.75
N TYR A 64 -13.03 11.67 2.96
CA TYR A 64 -13.02 10.22 3.13
C TYR A 64 -13.82 9.77 4.36
N ALA A 65 -13.53 10.33 5.55
CA ALA A 65 -14.21 9.94 6.79
C ALA A 65 -15.73 10.14 6.76
N GLY A 66 -16.22 11.11 5.97
CA GLY A 66 -17.67 11.31 5.75
C GLY A 66 -18.29 10.37 4.73
N SER A 67 -17.48 9.54 4.06
CA SER A 67 -17.87 8.66 2.96
C SER A 67 -17.60 7.18 3.25
N SER A 68 -16.68 6.86 4.17
CA SER A 68 -16.33 5.50 4.59
C SER A 68 -17.11 5.08 5.83
N ALA A 69 -17.51 3.80 5.88
CA ALA A 69 -18.12 3.20 7.05
C ALA A 69 -17.09 2.66 8.05
N VAL A 70 -15.85 2.47 7.61
CA VAL A 70 -14.77 1.82 8.38
C VAL A 70 -13.71 2.84 8.84
N ASP A 71 -13.53 3.93 8.10
CA ASP A 71 -12.61 5.03 8.38
C ASP A 71 -11.16 4.57 8.66
N ASN A 72 -10.64 3.76 7.74
CA ASN A 72 -9.40 3.00 7.91
C ASN A 72 -8.23 3.46 7.06
N VAL A 73 -8.31 4.60 6.39
CA VAL A 73 -7.20 5.20 5.62
C VAL A 73 -6.53 6.27 6.47
N TRP A 74 -5.21 6.44 6.38
CA TRP A 74 -4.57 7.61 6.99
C TRP A 74 -5.03 8.88 6.28
N PHE A 75 -5.73 9.76 7.01
CA PHE A 75 -6.13 11.09 6.49
C PHE A 75 -5.58 12.24 7.35
N ASP A 76 -5.15 11.96 8.58
CA ASP A 76 -4.61 12.96 9.50
C ASP A 76 -3.09 13.08 9.40
N ASN A 77 -2.56 14.28 9.61
CA ASN A 77 -1.13 14.56 9.83
C ASN A 77 -0.14 14.08 8.75
N ILE A 78 -0.58 13.78 7.54
CA ILE A 78 0.34 13.49 6.43
C ILE A 78 0.65 14.77 5.67
N ASN A 79 1.94 15.05 5.49
CA ASN A 79 2.36 16.13 4.61
C ASN A 79 2.28 15.67 3.17
N TYR A 80 1.17 15.97 2.49
CA TYR A 80 1.01 15.70 1.06
C TYR A 80 1.47 16.84 0.14
N GLY A 81 1.83 18.00 0.71
CA GLY A 81 1.88 19.28 0.00
C GLY A 81 2.80 19.30 -1.21
N GLY A 82 2.27 19.20 -2.44
CA GLY A 82 3.07 19.18 -3.66
C GLY A 82 3.95 17.93 -3.86
N GLY A 83 3.75 16.89 -3.04
CA GLY A 83 4.41 15.61 -3.18
C GLY A 83 4.14 15.04 -4.57
N HIS A 84 5.16 14.52 -5.23
CA HIS A 84 5.05 13.81 -6.50
C HIS A 84 6.16 12.76 -6.51
N LEU A 85 6.14 11.82 -7.45
CA LEU A 85 7.03 10.66 -7.38
C LEU A 85 8.51 11.04 -7.21
N ALA A 86 8.99 12.09 -7.88
CA ALA A 86 10.38 12.56 -7.73
C ALA A 86 10.71 13.08 -6.32
N VAL A 87 9.76 13.77 -5.67
CA VAL A 87 9.92 14.24 -4.30
C VAL A 87 9.90 13.08 -3.31
N TRP A 88 8.99 12.12 -3.46
CA TRP A 88 8.94 10.94 -2.60
C TRP A 88 10.15 10.03 -2.81
N ALA A 89 10.68 9.91 -4.03
CA ALA A 89 11.95 9.23 -4.30
C ALA A 89 13.19 10.02 -3.81
N ASP A 90 12.99 11.19 -3.20
CA ASP A 90 13.99 12.11 -2.67
C ASP A 90 15.10 12.55 -3.65
N ILE A 91 14.86 12.41 -4.96
CA ILE A 91 15.81 12.86 -5.98
C ILE A 91 15.90 14.41 -6.06
N GLU A 92 14.89 15.10 -5.52
CA GLU A 92 14.86 16.56 -5.39
C GLU A 92 15.29 17.07 -3.99
N GLY A 93 15.71 16.18 -3.08
CA GLY A 93 16.15 16.52 -1.72
C GLY A 93 15.05 17.07 -0.80
N GLN A 94 13.79 16.77 -1.10
CA GLN A 94 12.61 17.26 -0.38
C GLN A 94 11.83 16.12 0.31
N GLY A 95 12.17 14.87 0.05
CA GLY A 95 11.45 13.68 0.51
C GLY A 95 11.48 13.49 2.01
N ALA A 96 12.54 13.96 2.69
CA ALA A 96 12.70 13.81 4.14
C ALA A 96 11.47 14.27 4.95
N SER A 97 10.85 15.39 4.59
CA SER A 97 9.67 15.89 5.32
C SER A 97 8.41 15.04 5.10
N TYR A 98 8.25 14.47 3.90
CA TYR A 98 7.14 13.58 3.55
C TYR A 98 7.30 12.23 4.27
N TRP A 99 8.50 11.65 4.20
CA TRP A 99 8.82 10.40 4.88
C TRP A 99 8.79 10.50 6.40
N THR A 100 9.12 11.66 6.97
CA THR A 100 8.94 11.90 8.42
C THR A 100 7.46 11.80 8.78
N SER A 101 6.58 12.51 8.05
CA SER A 101 5.12 12.43 8.32
C SER A 101 4.52 11.04 8.07
N PHE A 102 5.06 10.30 7.11
CA PHE A 102 4.69 8.90 6.86
C PHE A 102 5.07 8.02 8.06
N GLN A 103 6.30 8.15 8.56
CA GLN A 103 6.77 7.40 9.73
C GLN A 103 5.99 7.76 11.00
N ASP A 104 5.70 9.04 11.23
CA ASP A 104 4.89 9.47 12.38
C ASP A 104 3.50 8.79 12.38
N ASN A 105 2.87 8.67 11.20
CA ASN A 105 1.60 7.96 11.05
C ASN A 105 1.75 6.45 11.19
N LEU A 106 2.84 5.89 10.66
CA LEU A 106 3.14 4.47 10.80
C LEU A 106 3.33 4.08 12.27
N GLU A 107 4.04 4.88 13.06
CA GLU A 107 4.23 4.67 14.49
C GLU A 107 2.93 4.85 15.29
N THR A 108 2.07 5.78 14.86
CA THR A 108 0.82 6.08 15.55
C THR A 108 -0.28 5.04 15.26
N TYR A 109 -0.43 4.65 14.00
CA TYR A 109 -1.58 3.86 13.54
C TYR A 109 -1.20 2.47 13.02
N GLY A 110 0.07 2.23 12.67
CA GLY A 110 0.46 1.05 11.89
C GLY A 110 -0.09 1.07 10.47
N ALA A 111 0.44 0.19 9.62
CA ALA A 111 0.00 0.00 8.23
C ALA A 111 -0.36 -1.47 7.97
N SER A 112 -1.60 -1.74 7.56
CA SER A 112 -2.02 -3.07 7.04
C SER A 112 -1.67 -3.24 5.56
N SER A 113 -1.75 -2.14 4.83
CA SER A 113 -1.40 -1.97 3.42
C SER A 113 -1.01 -0.50 3.19
N VAL A 114 -0.54 -0.15 2.01
CA VAL A 114 -0.25 1.23 1.64
C VAL A 114 -0.88 1.57 0.30
N TRP A 115 -1.57 2.70 0.24
CA TRP A 115 -2.07 3.30 -0.99
C TRP A 115 -1.11 4.37 -1.50
N VAL A 116 -0.70 4.25 -2.76
CA VAL A 116 0.14 5.21 -3.48
C VAL A 116 -0.71 5.84 -4.58
N GLN A 117 -1.07 7.11 -4.42
CA GLN A 117 -1.59 7.89 -5.54
C GLN A 117 -0.43 8.50 -6.34
N VAL A 118 -0.24 8.01 -7.56
CA VAL A 118 0.82 8.46 -8.46
C VAL A 118 0.52 9.88 -8.92
N CYS A 119 1.37 10.82 -8.52
CA CYS A 119 1.38 12.18 -9.05
C CYS A 119 2.71 12.43 -9.75
N ILE A 120 2.65 12.87 -11.01
CA ILE A 120 3.81 13.15 -11.87
C ILE A 120 3.72 14.61 -12.29
N ARG A 121 4.80 15.38 -12.13
CA ARG A 121 4.86 16.77 -12.61
C ARG A 121 5.14 16.82 -14.10
N ASP A 122 4.75 17.93 -14.74
CA ASP A 122 4.85 18.15 -16.19
C ASP A 122 6.25 17.83 -16.75
N ASN A 123 7.30 18.34 -16.10
CA ASN A 123 8.69 18.14 -16.50
C ASN A 123 9.20 16.70 -16.38
N TRP A 124 8.39 15.81 -15.79
CA TRP A 124 8.64 14.38 -15.69
C TRP A 124 7.72 13.56 -16.59
N THR A 125 6.81 14.17 -17.35
CA THR A 125 5.89 13.48 -18.26
C THR A 125 6.45 13.33 -19.67
N SER A 126 5.82 12.46 -20.48
CA SER A 126 6.24 12.20 -21.85
C SER A 126 5.04 11.95 -22.74
N ALA A 127 5.01 12.60 -23.90
CA ALA A 127 4.00 12.36 -24.95
C ALA A 127 4.07 10.95 -25.56
N SER A 128 5.17 10.22 -25.31
CA SER A 128 5.38 8.85 -25.78
C SER A 128 4.95 7.79 -24.75
N GLY A 129 4.21 8.20 -23.71
CA GLY A 129 3.78 7.33 -22.62
C GLY A 129 4.74 7.34 -21.43
N MET A 130 4.54 6.39 -20.53
CA MET A 130 5.36 6.21 -19.33
C MET A 130 6.83 5.93 -19.65
N THR A 131 7.75 6.52 -18.89
CA THR A 131 9.20 6.36 -19.07
C THR A 131 9.81 5.35 -18.09
N GLU A 132 10.98 4.81 -18.42
CA GLU A 132 11.78 3.97 -17.49
C GLU A 132 12.18 4.74 -16.22
N GLU A 133 12.39 6.05 -16.34
CA GLU A 133 12.69 6.92 -15.20
C GLU A 133 11.50 6.99 -14.23
N GLN A 134 10.27 7.12 -14.73
CA GLN A 134 9.06 7.07 -13.90
C GLN A 134 8.90 5.72 -13.20
N GLN A 135 9.23 4.62 -13.87
CA GLN A 135 9.25 3.27 -13.28
C GLN A 135 10.28 3.17 -12.14
N ALA A 136 11.49 3.70 -12.35
CA ALA A 136 12.54 3.70 -11.34
C ALA A 136 12.16 4.54 -10.10
N LEU A 137 11.50 5.69 -10.30
CA LEU A 137 11.00 6.51 -9.21
C LEU A 137 9.94 5.78 -8.38
N LEU A 138 8.94 5.17 -9.04
CA LEU A 138 7.93 4.39 -8.33
C LEU A 138 8.54 3.19 -7.59
N THR A 139 9.49 2.49 -8.22
CA THR A 139 10.21 1.37 -7.59
C THR A 139 10.91 1.84 -6.32
N THR A 140 11.62 2.98 -6.37
CA THR A 140 12.29 3.57 -5.21
C THR A 140 11.30 3.88 -4.08
N VAL A 141 10.15 4.47 -4.40
CA VAL A 141 9.09 4.78 -3.41
C VAL A 141 8.55 3.49 -2.79
N VAL A 142 8.26 2.47 -3.60
CA VAL A 142 7.73 1.18 -3.15
C VAL A 142 8.71 0.44 -2.25
N ASP A 143 9.99 0.39 -2.64
CA ASP A 143 11.03 -0.25 -1.85
C ASP A 143 11.18 0.44 -0.49
N HIS A 144 11.16 1.77 -0.46
CA HIS A 144 11.25 2.51 0.80
C HIS A 144 10.02 2.30 1.70
N ILE A 145 8.81 2.21 1.13
CA ILE A 145 7.62 1.83 1.90
C ILE A 145 7.83 0.46 2.55
N ARG A 146 8.33 -0.53 1.81
CA ARG A 146 8.59 -1.90 2.32
C ARG A 146 9.67 -1.93 3.39
N GLU A 147 10.71 -1.10 3.26
CA GLU A 147 11.76 -0.94 4.26
C GLU A 147 11.20 -0.42 5.58
N LEU A 148 10.32 0.58 5.53
CA LEU A 148 9.73 1.19 6.72
C LEU A 148 8.65 0.31 7.37
N THR A 149 7.94 -0.50 6.58
CA THR A 149 6.78 -1.28 7.02
C THR A 149 7.11 -2.78 7.10
N SER A 150 6.98 -3.50 5.98
CA SER A 150 7.27 -4.92 5.83
C SER A 150 7.61 -5.24 4.37
N PRO A 151 8.55 -6.18 4.09
CA PRO A 151 8.85 -6.63 2.73
C PRO A 151 7.65 -7.20 1.95
N THR A 152 6.61 -7.64 2.65
CA THR A 152 5.42 -8.29 2.06
C THR A 152 4.15 -7.47 2.21
N ILE A 153 4.24 -6.18 2.58
CA ILE A 153 3.06 -5.33 2.68
C ILE A 153 2.39 -5.19 1.30
N ASP A 154 1.07 -5.24 1.27
CA ASP A 154 0.32 -4.94 0.05
C ASP A 154 0.40 -3.43 -0.23
N ILE A 155 0.72 -3.09 -1.48
CA ILE A 155 0.83 -1.70 -1.94
C ILE A 155 -0.10 -1.50 -3.13
N TYR A 156 -1.16 -0.71 -2.94
CA TYR A 156 -2.12 -0.36 -3.99
C TYR A 156 -1.68 0.90 -4.71
N VAL A 157 -1.41 0.81 -6.01
CA VAL A 157 -0.96 1.93 -6.84
C VAL A 157 -2.13 2.43 -7.68
N SER A 158 -2.51 3.69 -7.48
CA SER A 158 -3.54 4.39 -8.25
C SER A 158 -2.93 5.45 -9.15
N PRO A 159 -3.52 5.73 -10.32
CA PRO A 159 -3.18 6.92 -11.08
C PRO A 159 -3.61 8.19 -10.36
N LEU A 160 -3.17 9.33 -10.90
CA LEU A 160 -3.74 10.61 -10.55
C LEU A 160 -5.23 10.64 -10.92
N ASN A 161 -6.02 11.47 -10.23
CA ASN A 161 -7.42 11.68 -10.62
C ASN A 161 -7.56 12.08 -12.09
N SER A 162 -8.52 11.45 -12.76
CA SER A 162 -8.89 11.75 -14.14
C SER A 162 -9.80 12.98 -14.22
N TYR A 163 -9.86 13.58 -15.40
CA TYR A 163 -10.65 14.78 -15.69
C TYR A 163 -11.47 14.55 -16.95
N LEU A 164 -12.72 15.03 -17.00
CA LEU A 164 -13.64 14.71 -18.10
C LEU A 164 -13.30 15.44 -19.42
N ILE A 165 -12.96 16.72 -19.33
CA ILE A 165 -12.74 17.62 -20.50
C ILE A 165 -11.68 18.68 -20.18
N HIS A 166 -10.76 18.37 -19.27
CA HIS A 166 -9.79 19.32 -18.76
C HIS A 166 -8.45 18.61 -18.53
N SER A 167 -7.35 19.33 -18.66
CA SER A 167 -6.04 18.89 -18.19
C SER A 167 -5.56 19.90 -17.16
N CYS A 168 -5.06 19.41 -16.02
CA CYS A 168 -4.43 20.27 -15.04
C CYS A 168 -3.09 20.80 -15.58
N ASP A 169 -2.96 22.11 -15.74
CA ASP A 169 -1.76 22.73 -16.31
C ASP A 169 -0.51 22.51 -15.43
N LEU A 170 -0.66 22.33 -14.12
CA LEU A 170 0.46 22.13 -13.19
C LEU A 170 1.19 20.79 -13.39
N ILE A 171 0.49 19.78 -13.90
CA ILE A 171 1.02 18.43 -14.12
C ILE A 171 1.27 18.15 -15.60
N GLY A 172 0.87 19.05 -16.49
CA GLY A 172 1.00 18.87 -17.92
C GLY A 172 -0.05 17.93 -18.52
N PRO A 173 -0.16 17.91 -19.86
CA PRO A 173 -1.23 17.20 -20.56
C PRO A 173 -1.11 15.67 -20.49
N TYR A 174 0.08 15.13 -20.18
CA TYR A 174 0.36 13.69 -20.23
C TYR A 174 0.40 13.03 -18.85
N SER A 175 0.29 13.78 -17.75
CA SER A 175 0.48 13.21 -16.41
C SER A 175 -0.58 12.17 -16.04
N VAL A 176 -1.83 12.38 -16.44
CA VAL A 176 -2.91 11.41 -16.19
C VAL A 176 -2.63 10.11 -16.92
N ASP A 177 -2.39 10.16 -18.24
CA ASP A 177 -2.12 8.96 -19.04
C ASP A 177 -0.86 8.22 -18.56
N ASN A 178 0.24 8.94 -18.31
CA ASN A 178 1.45 8.33 -17.77
C ASN A 178 1.21 7.71 -16.38
N SER A 179 0.39 8.33 -15.53
CA SER A 179 0.07 7.77 -14.21
C SER A 179 -0.78 6.51 -14.29
N ILE A 180 -1.67 6.40 -15.29
CA ILE A 180 -2.46 5.19 -15.58
C ILE A 180 -1.53 4.09 -16.05
N GLU A 181 -0.69 4.37 -17.05
CA GLU A 181 0.28 3.40 -17.56
C GLU A 181 1.23 2.91 -16.45
N LEU A 182 1.64 3.80 -15.54
CA LEU A 182 2.51 3.46 -14.42
C LEU A 182 1.82 2.61 -13.34
N ALA A 183 0.56 2.90 -13.02
CA ALA A 183 -0.23 2.07 -12.10
C ALA A 183 -0.49 0.66 -12.69
N ASP A 184 -0.80 0.58 -13.99
CA ASP A 184 -1.01 -0.68 -14.70
C ASP A 184 0.31 -1.47 -14.83
N TRP A 185 1.43 -0.80 -15.11
CA TRP A 185 2.75 -1.40 -15.13
C TRP A 185 3.13 -1.99 -13.78
N ALA A 186 2.92 -1.25 -12.68
CA ALA A 186 3.22 -1.72 -11.34
C ALA A 186 2.44 -3.00 -10.98
N ALA A 187 1.17 -3.07 -11.38
CA ALA A 187 0.35 -4.27 -11.25
C ALA A 187 0.86 -5.43 -12.11
N SER A 188 1.19 -5.17 -13.38
CA SER A 188 1.62 -6.20 -14.34
C SER A 188 2.97 -6.83 -14.01
N THR A 189 3.85 -6.08 -13.33
CA THR A 189 5.19 -6.53 -12.94
C THR A 189 5.24 -7.11 -11.53
N GLY A 190 4.13 -7.04 -10.78
CA GLY A 190 4.07 -7.45 -9.38
C GLY A 190 4.78 -6.49 -8.42
N LEU A 191 5.11 -5.27 -8.86
CA LEU A 191 5.66 -4.23 -7.99
C LEU A 191 4.62 -3.83 -6.92
N GLY A 192 3.34 -3.79 -7.28
CA GLY A 192 2.21 -3.54 -6.39
C GLY A 192 0.90 -4.10 -6.94
N LEU A 193 -0.19 -3.87 -6.24
CA LEU A 193 -1.55 -4.14 -6.69
C LEU A 193 -2.14 -2.91 -7.38
N ARG A 194 -3.10 -3.10 -8.29
CA ARG A 194 -3.81 -1.97 -8.89
C ARG A 194 -4.79 -1.38 -7.87
N GLY A 195 -4.61 -0.10 -7.56
CA GLY A 195 -5.54 0.68 -6.74
C GLY A 195 -6.72 1.23 -7.54
N PRO A 196 -7.65 1.97 -6.92
CA PRO A 196 -8.81 2.53 -7.60
C PRO A 196 -8.46 3.68 -8.54
N ASP A 197 -9.26 3.85 -9.59
CA ASP A 197 -9.29 5.09 -10.38
C ASP A 197 -10.17 6.12 -9.69
N ILE A 198 -9.70 7.38 -9.67
CA ILE A 198 -10.45 8.50 -9.11
C ILE A 198 -10.90 9.43 -10.23
N GLY A 199 -12.14 9.92 -10.14
CA GLY A 199 -12.79 10.76 -11.14
C GLY A 199 -13.73 9.98 -12.07
N PRO A 200 -14.08 10.53 -13.24
CA PRO A 200 -13.55 11.78 -13.79
C PRO A 200 -14.10 13.03 -13.08
N LEU A 201 -13.24 14.02 -12.87
CA LEU A 201 -13.62 15.32 -12.34
C LEU A 201 -14.09 16.27 -13.46
N THR A 202 -15.18 17.00 -13.20
CA THR A 202 -15.67 18.06 -14.09
C THR A 202 -15.06 19.41 -13.72
N PRO A 203 -15.04 20.41 -14.62
CA PRO A 203 -14.54 21.75 -14.28
C PRO A 203 -15.20 22.38 -13.04
N GLN A 204 -16.46 22.06 -12.75
CA GLN A 204 -17.18 22.58 -11.58
C GLN A 204 -16.64 21.97 -10.26
N MET A 205 -16.19 20.73 -10.33
CA MET A 205 -15.60 19.96 -9.23
C MET A 205 -14.15 20.37 -8.91
N LEU A 206 -13.54 21.24 -9.72
CA LEU A 206 -12.16 21.69 -9.57
C LEU A 206 -12.08 23.08 -8.95
N ALA A 207 -11.01 23.31 -8.19
CA ALA A 207 -10.61 24.62 -7.73
C ALA A 207 -10.32 25.56 -8.92
N PRO A 208 -10.25 26.89 -8.70
CA PRO A 208 -9.97 27.83 -9.78
C PRO A 208 -8.64 27.60 -10.51
N ASP A 209 -7.73 26.81 -9.95
CA ASP A 209 -6.49 26.38 -10.59
C ASP A 209 -6.67 25.27 -11.64
N GLY A 210 -7.90 24.72 -11.77
CA GLY A 210 -8.20 23.62 -12.69
C GLY A 210 -7.66 22.26 -12.27
N CYS A 211 -6.90 22.18 -11.19
CA CYS A 211 -6.18 20.97 -10.79
C CYS A 211 -6.82 20.29 -9.59
N HIS A 212 -7.00 21.06 -8.52
CA HIS A 212 -7.32 20.49 -7.23
C HIS A 212 -8.82 20.20 -7.10
N PRO A 213 -9.23 19.02 -6.62
CA PRO A 213 -10.62 18.76 -6.29
C PRO A 213 -11.14 19.76 -5.25
N ARG A 214 -12.40 20.20 -5.40
CA ARG A 214 -13.14 20.97 -4.40
C ARG A 214 -14.57 20.46 -4.28
N GLY A 215 -15.24 20.80 -3.17
CA GLY A 215 -16.67 20.53 -2.99
C GLY A 215 -17.03 19.09 -3.38
N GLU A 216 -17.91 18.95 -4.37
CA GLU A 216 -18.35 17.66 -4.92
C GLU A 216 -17.21 16.79 -5.49
N GLY A 217 -16.13 17.38 -6.01
CA GLY A 217 -14.98 16.61 -6.50
C GLY A 217 -14.24 15.88 -5.37
N ARG A 218 -14.10 16.54 -4.21
CA ARG A 218 -13.53 15.90 -3.01
C ARG A 218 -14.44 14.80 -2.50
N THR A 219 -15.75 15.06 -2.49
CA THR A 219 -16.76 14.07 -2.09
C THR A 219 -16.75 12.85 -3.01
N LEU A 220 -16.74 13.04 -4.33
CA LEU A 220 -16.66 11.95 -5.31
C LEU A 220 -15.42 11.09 -5.07
N GLY A 221 -14.24 11.73 -4.97
CA GLY A 221 -13.00 11.01 -4.71
C GLY A 221 -13.04 10.24 -3.38
N GLY A 222 -13.51 10.88 -2.31
CA GLY A 222 -13.64 10.24 -0.99
C GLY A 222 -14.55 9.02 -1.03
N GLN A 223 -15.67 9.10 -1.76
CA GLN A 223 -16.59 7.96 -1.98
C GLN A 223 -15.96 6.84 -2.80
N GLN A 224 -15.18 7.15 -3.82
CA GLN A 224 -14.50 6.14 -4.64
C GLN A 224 -13.41 5.41 -3.86
N ILE A 225 -12.65 6.13 -3.03
CA ILE A 225 -11.66 5.54 -2.12
C ILE A 225 -12.35 4.67 -1.07
N ALA A 226 -13.42 5.14 -0.45
CA ALA A 226 -14.22 4.33 0.49
C ALA A 226 -14.78 3.08 -0.16
N ALA A 227 -15.37 3.20 -1.36
CA ALA A 227 -15.95 2.07 -2.07
C ALA A 227 -14.91 0.98 -2.38
N PHE A 228 -13.64 1.35 -2.61
CA PHE A 228 -12.56 0.39 -2.83
C PHE A 228 -12.06 -0.20 -1.50
N PHE A 229 -11.61 0.63 -0.57
CA PHE A 229 -10.91 0.15 0.62
C PHE A 229 -11.82 -0.44 1.69
N ASP A 230 -13.07 0.04 1.82
CA ASP A 230 -14.05 -0.61 2.71
C ASP A 230 -14.32 -2.06 2.27
N GLN A 231 -14.18 -2.38 0.96
CA GLN A 231 -14.32 -3.75 0.46
C GLN A 231 -13.06 -4.59 0.69
N VAL A 232 -11.87 -4.02 0.50
CA VAL A 232 -10.58 -4.71 0.70
C VAL A 232 -10.45 -5.22 2.14
N ASP A 233 -10.84 -4.40 3.13
CA ASP A 233 -10.74 -4.79 4.54
C ASP A 233 -11.79 -5.82 4.94
N THR A 234 -12.98 -5.80 4.34
CA THR A 234 -13.98 -6.86 4.58
C THR A 234 -13.61 -8.21 3.95
N ALA A 235 -12.86 -8.19 2.83
CA ALA A 235 -12.40 -9.40 2.15
C ALA A 235 -11.22 -10.08 2.87
N SER A 236 -10.38 -9.28 3.54
CA SER A 236 -9.24 -9.76 4.33
C SER A 236 -9.64 -10.36 5.69
N ALA A 237 -10.93 -10.29 6.05
CA ALA A 237 -11.45 -11.00 7.22
C ALA A 237 -11.32 -12.52 7.02
N PRO A 238 -10.84 -13.29 8.02
CA PRO A 238 -10.63 -14.73 7.87
C PRO A 238 -11.96 -15.43 7.55
N GLY A 239 -12.14 -15.84 6.28
CA GLY A 239 -13.28 -16.65 5.83
C GLY A 239 -13.99 -16.28 4.51
N SER A 240 -13.55 -15.27 3.74
CA SER A 240 -14.26 -14.85 2.50
C SER A 240 -13.42 -15.03 1.22
N PRO A 241 -13.79 -15.91 0.26
CA PRO A 241 -12.99 -16.15 -0.95
C PRO A 241 -13.32 -15.30 -2.20
N ASP A 242 -14.29 -14.37 -2.18
CA ASP A 242 -14.98 -13.98 -3.44
C ASP A 242 -14.87 -12.51 -3.91
N ALA A 243 -14.11 -11.63 -3.25
CA ALA A 243 -14.19 -10.19 -3.54
C ALA A 243 -13.45 -9.72 -4.81
N TYR A 244 -12.29 -10.30 -5.15
CA TYR A 244 -11.47 -9.83 -6.27
C TYR A 244 -12.15 -10.01 -7.64
N LEU A 245 -13.06 -10.99 -7.77
CA LEU A 245 -13.78 -11.25 -9.02
C LEU A 245 -14.95 -10.28 -9.26
N LEU A 246 -15.53 -9.69 -8.21
CA LEU A 246 -16.65 -8.76 -8.33
C LEU A 246 -16.22 -7.37 -8.81
N TRP A 247 -15.04 -6.89 -8.39
CA TRP A 247 -14.49 -5.61 -8.86
C TRP A 247 -14.10 -5.66 -10.34
N LEU A 248 -13.42 -6.73 -10.77
CA LEU A 248 -13.07 -6.94 -12.19
C LEU A 248 -14.31 -7.02 -13.11
N GLN A 249 -15.43 -7.57 -12.62
CA GLN A 249 -16.68 -7.62 -13.37
C GLN A 249 -17.33 -6.24 -13.52
N GLY A 250 -17.17 -5.35 -12.53
CA GLY A 250 -17.64 -3.95 -12.59
C GLY A 250 -16.83 -3.09 -13.58
N GLU A 251 -15.51 -3.23 -13.61
CA GLU A 251 -14.65 -2.50 -14.56
C GLU A 251 -14.85 -2.92 -16.02
N LEU A 252 -15.04 -4.23 -16.26
CA LEU A 252 -15.37 -4.72 -17.60
C LEU A 252 -16.73 -4.19 -18.08
N GLY A 253 -17.69 -3.92 -17.17
CA GLY A 253 -18.96 -3.28 -17.53
C GLY A 253 -18.82 -1.83 -18.00
N ASN A 254 -17.90 -1.07 -17.39
CA ASN A 254 -17.74 0.36 -17.66
C ASN A 254 -16.77 0.67 -18.82
N ARG A 255 -15.77 -0.18 -19.07
CA ARG A 255 -14.83 0.00 -20.22
C ARG A 255 -15.52 -0.18 -21.59
N TRP A 256 -16.61 -0.95 -21.67
CA TRP A 256 -17.38 -1.12 -22.93
C TRP A 256 -18.22 0.11 -23.32
N LEU A 257 -18.56 0.98 -22.37
CA LEU A 257 -19.36 2.17 -22.63
C LEU A 257 -18.54 3.35 -23.18
N CYS A 258 -17.22 3.41 -22.92
CA CYS A 258 -16.33 4.43 -23.49
C CYS A 258 -15.74 4.04 -24.86
N SER A 259 -15.64 2.75 -25.20
CA SER A 259 -15.07 2.32 -26.50
C SER A 259 -16.08 2.37 -27.66
N SER A 260 -17.38 2.24 -27.38
CA SER A 260 -18.42 2.14 -28.41
C SER A 260 -18.90 3.49 -28.98
N THR A 261 -18.56 4.61 -28.35
CA THR A 261 -18.95 5.96 -28.83
C THR A 261 -17.93 6.63 -29.77
N LEU A 262 -16.68 6.14 -29.84
CA LEU A 262 -15.66 6.71 -30.74
C LEU A 262 -15.62 6.10 -32.16
N ARG A 263 -16.40 5.03 -32.44
CA ARG A 263 -16.57 4.49 -33.81
C ARG A 263 -17.85 4.93 -34.53
N ALA A 264 -18.68 5.76 -33.91
CA ALA A 264 -19.94 6.22 -34.50
C ALA A 264 -19.90 7.65 -35.08
N ALA A 265 -18.79 8.38 -34.97
CA ALA A 265 -18.61 9.67 -35.60
C ALA A 265 -17.76 9.53 -36.87
N GLY A 266 -18.35 8.92 -37.91
CA GLY A 266 -17.74 8.90 -39.23
C GLY A 266 -17.64 10.31 -39.81
N LEU A 267 -16.46 10.90 -39.72
CA LEU A 267 -15.99 12.04 -40.50
C LEU A 267 -14.50 11.78 -40.84
N PRO A 268 -14.03 12.24 -42.02
CA PRO A 268 -12.86 11.70 -42.70
C PRO A 268 -11.54 11.78 -41.92
#